data_AF-A0A534RPQ4-F1
#
_entry.id   AF-A0A534RPQ4-F1
#
_cell.length_a   1.000
_cell.length_b   1.000
_cell.length_c   1.000
_cell.angle_alpha   90.00
_cell.angle_beta   90.00
_cell.angle_gamma   90.00
#
_symmetry.space_group_name_H-M   'P 1'
#
loop_
_entity.id
_entity.type
_entity.pdbx_description
1 polymer ?
#
loop_
_entity_poly.entity_id
_entity_poly.type
_entity_poly.pdbx_seq_one_letter_code
_entity_poly.pdbx_strand_id
1 'polypeptide(L)' 'IHPALAERLMALGLIEPAETTPEPLFAVATVLRTRRILRLHQDLGVNWVGIGVVLDLLAKIEELEQEIARLRQSRG' A
#
# COMPACT_ATOMS: atom_id res chain seq x y z
N ILE A 1 11.74 7.56 -7.53
CA ILE A 1 10.59 7.22 -8.43
C ILE A 1 10.35 8.41 -9.34
N HIS A 2 10.11 8.17 -10.63
CA HIS A 2 9.86 9.26 -11.59
C HIS A 2 8.53 9.96 -11.26
N PRO A 3 8.41 11.31 -11.37
CA PRO A 3 7.19 12.06 -11.02
C PRO A 3 5.91 11.52 -11.66
N ALA A 4 5.95 11.26 -12.97
CA ALA A 4 4.81 10.68 -13.71
C ALA A 4 4.31 9.33 -13.14
N LEU A 5 5.20 8.53 -12.54
CA LEU A 5 4.80 7.28 -11.90
C LEU A 5 4.13 7.54 -10.55
N ALA A 6 4.62 8.50 -9.78
CA ALA A 6 3.98 8.90 -8.52
C ALA A 6 2.57 9.45 -8.78
N GLU A 7 2.39 10.30 -9.78
CA GLU A 7 1.08 10.81 -10.22
C GLU A 7 0.12 9.68 -10.61
N ARG A 8 0.59 8.70 -11.39
CA ARG A 8 -0.22 7.54 -11.76
C ARG A 8 -0.64 6.70 -10.56
N LEU A 9 0.27 6.46 -9.61
CA LEU A 9 -0.04 5.69 -8.40
C LEU A 9 -1.04 6.44 -7.51
N MET A 10 -0.94 7.77 -7.41
CA MET A 10 -1.93 8.61 -6.72
C MET A 10 -3.30 8.55 -7.41
N ALA A 11 -3.36 8.67 -8.73
CA ALA A 11 -4.61 8.61 -9.50
C ALA A 11 -5.34 7.27 -9.34
N LEU A 12 -4.60 6.20 -9.02
CA LEU A 12 -5.14 4.87 -8.74
C LEU A 12 -5.43 4.61 -7.25
N GLY A 13 -5.21 5.61 -6.37
CA GLY A 13 -5.37 5.47 -4.92
C GLY A 13 -4.36 4.52 -4.27
N LEU A 14 -3.29 4.16 -4.96
CA LEU A 14 -2.30 3.19 -4.45
C LEU A 14 -1.35 3.82 -3.43
N ILE A 15 -1.15 5.13 -3.53
CA ILE A 15 -0.41 5.97 -2.59
C ILE A 15 -1.15 7.26 -2.35
N GLU A 16 -1.04 7.80 -1.14
CA GLU A 16 -1.60 9.09 -0.77
C GLU A 16 -0.51 9.97 -0.16
N PRO A 17 -0.47 11.27 -0.52
CA PRO A 17 0.40 12.23 0.14
C PRO A 17 -0.15 12.61 1.52
N ALA A 18 0.75 12.96 2.42
CA ALA A 18 0.42 13.55 3.71
C ALA A 18 -0.03 15.01 3.57
N GLU A 19 0.54 15.74 2.59
CA GLU A 19 0.16 17.11 2.24
C GLU A 19 0.15 17.25 0.73
N THR A 20 -0.81 17.97 0.17
CA THR A 20 -0.98 18.13 -1.29
C THR A 20 -0.51 19.47 -1.83
N THR A 21 -0.21 20.44 -0.95
CA THR A 21 0.14 21.82 -1.33
C THR A 21 1.28 22.34 -0.45
N PRO A 22 2.24 23.10 -0.98
CA PRO A 22 2.37 23.53 -2.39
C PRO A 22 2.83 22.40 -3.33
N GLU A 23 3.46 21.37 -2.80
CA GLU A 23 3.84 20.15 -3.53
C GLU A 23 3.47 18.91 -2.70
N PRO A 24 3.17 17.75 -3.33
CA PRO A 24 2.86 16.53 -2.59
C PRO A 24 4.02 16.06 -1.70
N LEU A 25 3.79 16.04 -0.39
CA LEU A 25 4.72 15.46 0.59
C LEU A 25 4.25 14.09 1.02
N PHE A 26 5.16 13.13 1.11
CA PHE A 26 4.83 11.74 1.45
C PHE A 26 5.54 11.30 2.72
N ALA A 27 4.82 10.58 3.57
CA ALA A 27 5.43 9.91 4.72
C ALA A 27 6.42 8.83 4.27
N VAL A 28 7.40 8.52 5.12
CA VAL A 28 8.37 7.43 4.88
C VAL A 28 7.66 6.08 4.66
N ALA A 29 6.54 5.84 5.36
CA ALA A 29 5.72 4.64 5.16
C ALA A 29 5.21 4.50 3.71
N THR A 30 4.89 5.62 3.03
CA THR A 30 4.46 5.61 1.63
C THR A 30 5.60 5.17 0.71
N VAL A 31 6.87 5.47 1.04
CA VAL A 31 8.02 4.98 0.28
C VAL A 31 8.10 3.44 0.34
N LEU A 32 7.90 2.87 1.52
CA LEU A 32 7.89 1.40 1.69
C LEU A 32 6.74 0.76 0.93
N ARG A 33 5.54 1.34 1.01
CA ARG A 33 4.36 0.93 0.23
C ARG A 33 4.64 0.97 -1.27
N THR A 34 5.26 2.05 -1.75
CA THR A 34 5.64 2.21 -3.16
C THR A 34 6.62 1.14 -3.60
N ARG A 35 7.62 0.78 -2.78
CA ARG A 35 8.54 -0.32 -3.11
C ARG A 35 7.80 -1.67 -3.24
N ARG A 36 6.82 -1.94 -2.38
CA ARG A 36 5.98 -3.15 -2.47
C ARG A 36 5.18 -3.17 -3.78
N ILE A 37 4.56 -2.05 -4.14
CA ILE A 37 3.83 -1.87 -5.41
C ILE A 37 4.74 -2.17 -6.61
N LEU A 38 5.93 -1.57 -6.66
CA LEU A 38 6.86 -1.75 -7.78
C LEU A 38 7.30 -3.20 -7.91
N ARG A 39 7.57 -3.89 -6.80
CA ARG A 39 7.91 -5.31 -6.81
C ARG A 39 6.76 -6.18 -7.31
N LEU A 40 5.52 -5.93 -6.89
CA LEU A 40 4.36 -6.66 -7.41
C LEU A 40 4.20 -6.48 -8.93
N HIS A 41 4.47 -5.26 -9.43
CA HIS A 41 4.40 -4.98 -10.86
C HIS A 41 5.54 -5.65 -11.64
N GLN A 42 6.79 -5.48 -11.17
CA GLN A 42 8.00 -5.87 -11.89
C GLN A 42 8.33 -7.37 -11.72
N ASP A 43 8.16 -7.92 -10.52
CA ASP A 43 8.57 -9.28 -10.20
C ASP A 43 7.46 -10.29 -10.53
N LEU A 44 6.18 -9.89 -10.38
CA LEU A 44 5.03 -10.80 -10.51
C LEU A 44 4.15 -10.50 -11.74
N GLY A 45 4.48 -9.47 -12.53
CA GLY A 45 3.72 -9.09 -13.73
C GLY A 45 2.29 -8.63 -13.46
N VAL A 46 1.98 -8.24 -12.22
CA VAL A 46 0.62 -7.83 -11.84
C VAL A 46 0.34 -6.45 -12.44
N ASN A 47 -0.82 -6.30 -13.08
CA ASN A 47 -1.24 -5.00 -13.60
C ASN A 47 -1.59 -4.01 -12.46
N TRP A 48 -1.63 -2.72 -12.76
CA TRP A 48 -1.81 -1.67 -11.74
C TRP A 48 -3.14 -1.77 -10.97
N VAL A 49 -4.22 -2.22 -11.61
CA VAL A 49 -5.53 -2.42 -10.96
C VAL A 49 -5.47 -3.63 -10.01
N GLY A 50 -4.86 -4.72 -10.46
CA GLY A 50 -4.66 -5.93 -9.68
C GLY A 50 -3.76 -5.69 -8.47
N ILE A 51 -2.80 -4.76 -8.55
CA ILE A 51 -2.00 -4.35 -7.40
C ILE A 51 -2.87 -3.73 -6.30
N GLY A 52 -3.87 -2.91 -6.64
CA GLY A 52 -4.83 -2.38 -5.66
C GLY A 52 -5.53 -3.50 -4.92
N VAL A 53 -6.11 -4.45 -5.66
CA VAL A 53 -6.78 -5.62 -5.07
C VAL A 53 -5.84 -6.45 -4.19
N VAL A 54 -4.60 -6.69 -4.63
CA VAL A 54 -3.60 -7.42 -3.85
C VAL A 54 -3.27 -6.70 -2.54
N LEU A 55 -3.11 -5.38 -2.57
CA LEU A 55 -2.84 -4.58 -1.37
C LEU A 55 -4.02 -4.60 -0.39
N ASP A 56 -5.25 -4.52 -0.88
CA ASP A 56 -6.45 -4.57 -0.04
C ASP A 56 -6.58 -5.94 0.64
N LEU A 57 -6.32 -7.03 -0.09
CA LEU A 57 -6.32 -8.38 0.46
C LEU A 57 -5.23 -8.57 1.52
N LEU A 58 -4.03 -8.05 1.27
CA LEU A 58 -2.93 -8.09 2.24
C LEU A 58 -3.28 -7.32 3.52
N ALA A 59 -3.86 -6.13 3.39
CA ALA A 59 -4.34 -5.35 4.53
C ALA A 59 -5.44 -6.11 5.31
N LYS A 60 -6.35 -6.80 4.59
CA LYS A 60 -7.39 -7.60 5.22
C LYS A 60 -6.82 -8.81 5.98
N ILE A 61 -5.80 -9.47 5.44
CA ILE A 61 -5.10 -10.56 6.12
C ILE A 61 -4.42 -10.03 7.39
N GLU A 62 -3.71 -8.91 7.32
CA GLU A 62 -3.06 -8.28 8.49
C GLU A 62 -4.08 -7.93 9.59
N GLU A 63 -5.26 -7.40 9.22
CA GLU A 63 -6.36 -7.13 10.16
C GLU A 63 -6.88 -8.42 10.83
N LEU A 64 -7.10 -9.48 10.05
CA LEU A 64 -7.58 -10.76 10.55
C LEU A 64 -6.56 -11.44 11.47
N GLU A 65 -5.27 -11.38 11.14
CA GLU A 65 -4.19 -11.90 11.97
C GLU A 65 -4.12 -11.17 13.32
N GLN A 66 -4.27 -9.84 13.32
CA GLN A 66 -4.32 -9.05 14.55
C GLN A 66 -5.53 -9.43 15.42
N GLU A 67 -6.70 -9.64 14.81
CA GLU A 67 -7.90 -10.04 15.55
C GLU A 67 -7.74 -11.43 16.18
N ILE A 68 -7.19 -12.39 15.44
CA ILE A 68 -6.85 -13.72 15.96
C ILE A 68 -5.88 -13.60 17.15
N ALA A 69 -4.85 -12.75 17.05
CA ALA A 69 -3.88 -12.54 18.12
C ALA A 69 -4.55 -11.97 19.39
N ARG A 70 -5.44 -10.98 19.24
CA ARG A 70 -6.20 -10.38 20.36
C ARG A 70 -7.11 -11.42 21.04
N LEU A 71 -7.85 -12.20 20.25
CA LEU A 71 -8.73 -13.26 20.77
C LEU A 71 -7.98 -14.38 21.49
N ARG A 72 -6.73 -14.67 21.07
CA ARG A 72 -5.87 -15.62 21.77
C ARG A 72 -5.37 -15.06 23.11
N GLN A 73 -5.06 -13.77 23.16
CA GLN A 73 -4.61 -13.11 24.39
C GLN A 73 -5.71 -12.96 25.44
N SER A 74 -6.97 -12.77 25.04
CA SER A 74 -8.10 -12.64 25.97
C SER A 74 -8.61 -13.97 26.53
N ARG A 75 -8.10 -15.10 26.02
CA ARG A 75 -8.45 -16.46 26.45
C ARG A 75 -7.40 -17.12 27.33
N GLY A 76 -6.27 -16.46 27.59
CA GLY A 76 -5.23 -16.88 28.54
C GLY A 76 -5.28 -16.03 29.80
#